data_AF-A0A972W6G5-F1
#
_entry.id   AF-A0A972W6G5-F1
#
_cell.length_a   1.000
_cell.length_b   1.000
_cell.length_c   1.000
_cell.angle_alpha   90.00
_cell.angle_beta   90.00
_cell.angle_gamma   90.00
#
_symmetry.space_group_name_H-M   'P 1'
#
loop_
_entity.id
_entity.type
_entity.pdbx_description
1 polymer ?
#
loop_
_entity_poly.entity_id
_entity_poly.type
_entity_poly.pdbx_seq_one_letter_code
_entity_poly.pdbx_strand_id
1 'polypeptide(L)'
;MSAAQAQAVVLETDNRATAAMERSHLYGFLAAVFRTEPTVELLAEIRKAPFQDALKAVGSDLADSLSGASEKKLLEDLAVEYARLFLGPGNHVAPYAAIYLAGDGASLWGPETIWVKQFIEAAGFEYKADYFDLPDHIAVELEFMQEIAANEAAALERQDLQHAETLQRIEEEFVTTHMAKWVPKFCRQVQNRAELPFYRVMACLTEDFIGSETAL
;
A
#
# COMPACT_ATOMS: atom_id res chain seq x y z
N MET A 1 -40.03 1.19 5.84
CA MET A 1 -38.89 1.98 6.32
C MET A 1 -39.36 3.40 6.60
N SER A 2 -39.03 3.97 7.77
CA SER A 2 -39.32 5.37 8.07
C SER A 2 -38.31 6.30 7.36
N ALA A 3 -38.65 7.59 7.21
CA ALA A 3 -37.72 8.58 6.64
C ALA A 3 -36.41 8.68 7.42
N ALA A 4 -36.47 8.53 8.75
CA ALA A 4 -35.29 8.49 9.62
C ALA A 4 -34.41 7.25 9.38
N GLN A 5 -35.03 6.09 9.12
CA GLN A 5 -34.28 4.87 8.77
C GLN A 5 -33.61 4.99 7.40
N ALA A 6 -34.29 5.59 6.42
CA ALA A 6 -33.70 5.84 5.11
C ALA A 6 -32.51 6.82 5.20
N GLN A 7 -32.63 7.88 6.00
CA GLN A 7 -31.56 8.85 6.17
C GLN A 7 -30.36 8.28 6.92
N ALA A 8 -30.57 7.39 7.90
CA ALA A 8 -29.49 6.69 8.58
C ALA A 8 -28.71 5.76 7.64
N VAL A 9 -29.41 4.99 6.80
CA VAL A 9 -28.78 4.09 5.81
C VAL A 9 -27.96 4.87 4.78
N VAL A 10 -28.45 6.03 4.33
CA VAL A 10 -27.70 6.90 3.40
C VAL A 10 -26.42 7.43 4.06
N LEU A 11 -26.50 7.92 5.30
CA LEU A 11 -25.33 8.43 6.03
C LEU A 11 -24.29 7.33 6.29
N GLU A 12 -24.74 6.12 6.63
CA GLU A 12 -23.87 4.97 6.85
C GLU A 12 -23.16 4.55 5.56
N THR A 13 -23.88 4.53 4.43
CA THR A 13 -23.31 4.20 3.12
C THR A 13 -22.28 5.24 2.68
N ASP A 14 -22.56 6.52 2.91
CA ASP A 14 -21.65 7.63 2.59
C ASP A 14 -20.35 7.57 3.41
N ASN A 15 -20.46 7.25 4.71
CA ASN A 15 -19.30 7.02 5.57
C ASN A 15 -18.46 5.82 5.10
N ARG A 16 -19.10 4.72 4.70
CA ARG A 16 -18.39 3.54 4.15
C ARG A 16 -17.69 3.87 2.84
N ALA A 17 -18.34 4.62 1.94
CA ALA A 17 -17.74 5.02 0.67
C ALA A 17 -16.50 5.90 0.90
N THR A 18 -16.61 6.86 1.84
CA THR A 18 -15.48 7.70 2.24
C THR A 18 -14.33 6.87 2.80
N ALA A 19 -14.61 5.94 3.71
CA ALA A 19 -13.58 5.07 4.29
C ALA A 19 -12.89 4.20 3.22
N ALA A 20 -13.65 3.60 2.29
CA ALA A 20 -13.08 2.81 1.19
C ALA A 20 -12.20 3.66 0.26
N MET A 21 -12.60 4.90 -0.02
CA MET A 21 -11.79 5.83 -0.80
C MET A 21 -10.50 6.25 -0.07
N GLU A 22 -10.56 6.46 1.25
CA GLU A 22 -9.38 6.74 2.07
C GLU A 22 -8.40 5.56 2.08
N ARG A 23 -8.91 4.31 2.19
CA ARG A 23 -8.08 3.10 2.03
C ARG A 23 -7.42 3.05 0.67
N SER A 24 -8.17 3.29 -0.40
CA SER A 24 -7.65 3.34 -1.77
C SER A 24 -6.51 4.35 -1.91
N HIS A 25 -6.68 5.57 -1.39
CA HIS A 25 -5.64 6.59 -1.43
C HIS A 25 -4.39 6.18 -0.65
N LEU A 26 -4.53 5.55 0.52
CA LEU A 26 -3.40 5.08 1.31
C LEU A 26 -2.65 3.93 0.61
N TYR A 27 -3.37 2.97 0.03
CA TYR A 27 -2.79 1.92 -0.81
C TYR A 27 -1.97 2.50 -1.97
N GLY A 28 -2.54 3.44 -2.72
CA GLY A 28 -1.85 4.07 -3.86
C GLY A 28 -0.64 4.89 -3.46
N PHE A 29 -0.72 5.61 -2.33
CA PHE A 29 0.41 6.33 -1.77
C PHE A 29 1.56 5.38 -1.40
N LEU A 30 1.28 4.30 -0.66
CA LEU A 30 2.29 3.32 -0.27
C LEU A 30 2.84 2.58 -1.49
N ALA A 31 2.02 2.30 -2.49
CA ALA A 31 2.48 1.73 -3.75
C ALA A 31 3.50 2.64 -4.44
N ALA A 32 3.24 3.96 -4.49
CA ALA A 32 4.18 4.93 -5.05
C ALA A 32 5.51 4.99 -4.27
N VAL A 33 5.48 4.82 -2.95
CA VAL A 33 6.68 4.82 -2.09
C VAL A 33 7.63 3.65 -2.39
N PHE A 34 7.09 2.45 -2.63
CA PHE A 34 7.90 1.24 -2.81
C PHE A 34 8.15 0.86 -4.28
N ARG A 35 7.54 1.56 -5.23
CA ARG A 35 7.65 1.27 -6.66
C ARG A 35 9.00 1.68 -7.25
N THR A 36 9.41 2.90 -6.94
CA THR A 36 10.64 3.52 -7.45
C THR A 36 11.21 4.46 -6.40
N GLU A 37 12.37 5.03 -6.70
CA GLU A 37 12.86 6.19 -5.96
C GLU A 37 11.81 7.32 -5.92
N PRO A 38 11.74 8.11 -4.83
CA PRO A 38 10.71 9.12 -4.67
C PRO A 38 10.82 10.21 -5.73
N THR A 39 9.68 10.57 -6.33
CA THR A 39 9.63 11.63 -7.33
C THR A 39 9.36 13.00 -6.70
N VAL A 40 9.52 14.06 -7.50
CA VAL A 40 9.17 15.43 -7.09
C VAL A 40 7.69 15.49 -6.70
N GLU A 41 6.82 14.81 -7.45
CA GLU A 41 5.39 14.76 -7.22
C GLU A 41 5.07 14.08 -5.89
N LEU A 42 5.69 12.92 -5.61
CA LEU A 42 5.51 12.22 -4.34
C LEU A 42 5.95 13.09 -3.15
N LEU A 43 7.10 13.76 -3.26
CA LEU A 43 7.55 14.68 -2.20
C LEU A 43 6.63 15.89 -2.03
N ALA A 44 6.09 16.43 -3.12
CA ALA A 44 5.14 17.53 -3.05
C ALA A 44 3.85 17.11 -2.32
N GLU A 45 3.34 15.90 -2.58
CA GLU A 45 2.19 15.34 -1.86
C GLU A 45 2.48 15.17 -0.36
N ILE A 46 3.62 14.58 -0.02
CA ILE A 46 4.01 14.35 1.39
C ILE A 46 4.12 15.65 2.17
N ARG A 47 4.53 16.76 1.52
CA ARG A 47 4.65 18.08 2.16
C ARG A 47 3.32 18.80 2.36
N LYS A 48 2.21 18.30 1.81
CA LYS A 48 0.90 18.93 2.03
C LYS A 48 0.45 18.74 3.48
N ALA A 49 -0.23 19.76 4.02
CA ALA A 49 -0.67 19.78 5.42
C ALA A 49 -1.45 18.54 5.85
N PRO A 50 -2.43 18.00 5.08
CA PRO A 50 -3.18 16.81 5.49
C PRO A 50 -2.28 15.60 5.76
N PHE A 51 -1.26 15.39 4.91
CA PHE A 51 -0.33 14.27 5.07
C PHE A 51 0.62 14.50 6.26
N GLN A 52 1.12 15.73 6.40
CA GLN A 52 1.96 16.13 7.52
C GLN A 52 1.25 16.00 8.87
N ASP A 53 -0.04 16.36 8.92
CA ASP A 53 -0.87 16.26 10.12
C ASP A 53 -1.16 14.79 10.46
N ALA A 54 -1.41 13.95 9.45
CA ALA A 54 -1.54 12.50 9.64
C ALA A 54 -0.26 11.86 10.20
N LEU A 55 0.91 12.21 9.65
CA LEU A 55 2.21 11.75 10.15
C LEU A 55 2.45 12.17 11.60
N LYS A 56 2.11 13.41 11.96
CA LYS A 56 2.23 13.90 13.35
C LYS A 56 1.27 13.19 14.29
N ALA A 57 0.05 12.88 13.84
CA ALA A 57 -0.93 12.15 14.63
C ALA A 57 -0.46 10.74 15.01
N VAL A 58 0.35 10.10 14.16
CA VAL A 58 0.99 8.81 14.45
C VAL A 58 2.35 8.96 15.15
N GLY A 59 2.69 10.16 15.63
CA GLY A 59 3.90 10.43 16.40
C GLY A 59 5.20 10.44 15.59
N SER A 60 5.11 10.62 14.27
CA SER A 60 6.29 10.66 13.38
C SER A 60 6.93 12.06 13.36
N ASP A 61 8.25 12.11 13.52
CA ASP A 61 9.09 13.30 13.30
C ASP A 61 9.50 13.48 11.83
N LEU A 62 8.97 12.64 10.92
CA LEU A 62 9.30 12.67 9.50
C LEU A 62 9.07 14.07 8.91
N ALA A 63 7.99 14.73 9.32
CA ALA A 63 7.64 16.11 8.96
C ALA A 63 8.84 17.06 9.10
N ASP A 64 9.51 17.01 10.26
CA ASP A 64 10.63 17.88 10.58
C ASP A 64 11.87 17.49 9.76
N SER A 65 12.12 16.19 9.58
CA SER A 65 13.27 15.69 8.81
C SER A 65 13.22 16.04 7.32
N LEU A 66 12.02 16.18 6.74
CA LEU A 66 11.82 16.51 5.32
C LEU A 66 11.88 18.02 5.03
N SER A 67 11.91 18.86 6.09
CA SER A 67 11.81 20.32 5.99
C SER A 67 13.17 21.05 5.92
N GLY A 68 14.25 20.42 6.37
CA GLY A 68 15.55 21.05 6.57
C GLY A 68 16.49 21.06 5.34
N ALA A 69 16.25 20.22 4.34
CA ALA A 69 17.09 20.10 3.15
C ALA A 69 16.45 20.77 1.93
N SER A 70 17.28 21.20 0.95
CA SER A 70 16.75 21.60 -0.35
C SER A 70 16.08 20.39 -1.02
N GLU A 71 14.98 20.62 -1.76
CA GLU A 71 14.24 19.54 -2.42
C GLU A 71 15.12 18.65 -3.29
N LYS A 72 16.02 19.26 -4.07
CA LYS A 72 16.97 18.53 -4.89
C LYS A 72 17.85 17.59 -4.06
N LYS A 73 18.40 18.07 -2.93
CA LYS A 73 19.27 17.26 -2.09
C LYS A 73 18.50 16.12 -1.43
N LEU A 74 17.28 16.39 -0.98
CA LEU A 74 16.41 15.37 -0.40
C LEU A 74 16.06 14.28 -1.42
N LEU A 75 15.72 14.64 -2.66
CA LEU A 75 15.47 13.67 -3.73
C LEU A 75 16.70 12.79 -4.00
N GLU A 76 17.87 13.40 -4.12
CA GLU A 76 19.13 12.68 -4.32
C GLU A 76 19.40 11.70 -3.15
N ASP A 77 19.22 12.14 -1.90
CA ASP A 77 19.46 11.31 -0.72
C ASP A 77 18.47 10.13 -0.64
N LEU A 78 17.19 10.37 -0.95
CA LEU A 78 16.17 9.33 -0.98
C LEU A 78 16.36 8.35 -2.12
N ALA A 79 16.79 8.80 -3.31
CA ALA A 79 17.10 7.94 -4.44
C ALA A 79 18.30 7.01 -4.13
N VAL A 80 19.36 7.57 -3.52
CA VAL A 80 20.51 6.78 -3.06
C VAL A 80 20.08 5.74 -2.04
N GLU A 81 19.22 6.12 -1.09
CA GLU A 81 18.73 5.16 -0.12
C GLU A 81 17.81 4.09 -0.73
N TYR A 82 16.91 4.46 -1.64
CA TYR A 82 16.07 3.50 -2.37
C TYR A 82 16.93 2.46 -3.07
N ALA A 83 17.94 2.91 -3.82
CA ALA A 83 18.88 2.02 -4.49
C ALA A 83 19.60 1.10 -3.47
N ARG A 84 20.06 1.63 -2.34
CA ARG A 84 20.72 0.83 -1.28
C ARG A 84 19.77 -0.20 -0.64
N LEU A 85 18.54 0.19 -0.37
CA LEU A 85 17.55 -0.65 0.34
C LEU A 85 16.97 -1.74 -0.55
N PHE A 86 16.64 -1.45 -1.81
CA PHE A 86 15.81 -2.33 -2.64
C PHE A 86 16.50 -2.87 -3.89
N LEU A 87 17.52 -2.19 -4.44
CA LEU A 87 18.13 -2.57 -5.73
C LEU A 87 19.59 -3.05 -5.62
N GLY A 88 20.32 -2.59 -4.60
CA GLY A 88 21.76 -2.66 -4.53
C GLY A 88 22.32 -4.10 -4.51
N PRO A 89 23.54 -4.31 -5.03
CA PRO A 89 24.15 -5.63 -5.01
C PRO A 89 24.38 -6.10 -3.56
N GLY A 90 23.95 -7.33 -3.24
CA GLY A 90 24.12 -7.93 -1.91
C GLY A 90 22.82 -8.09 -1.14
N ASN A 91 22.88 -7.95 0.19
CA ASN A 91 21.74 -8.10 1.10
C ASN A 91 20.80 -6.88 1.08
N HIS A 92 20.20 -6.55 -0.06
CA HIS A 92 19.07 -5.63 -0.10
C HIS A 92 17.82 -6.29 0.53
N VAL A 93 16.80 -5.49 0.81
CA VAL A 93 15.48 -5.97 1.25
C VAL A 93 14.66 -6.18 -0.01
N ALA A 94 14.56 -7.43 -0.46
CA ALA A 94 13.79 -7.76 -1.65
C ALA A 94 12.30 -7.48 -1.40
N PRO A 95 11.61 -6.67 -2.22
CA PRO A 95 10.21 -6.30 -2.03
C PRO A 95 9.22 -7.30 -2.67
N TYR A 96 9.54 -8.60 -2.65
CA TYR A 96 8.75 -9.65 -3.32
C TYR A 96 8.24 -10.71 -2.32
N ALA A 97 6.95 -11.01 -2.33
CA ALA A 97 6.34 -11.95 -1.39
C ALA A 97 7.00 -13.35 -1.43
N ALA A 98 7.39 -13.82 -2.62
CA ALA A 98 8.05 -15.12 -2.80
C ALA A 98 9.31 -15.28 -1.95
N ILE A 99 10.07 -14.20 -1.68
CA ILE A 99 11.28 -14.24 -0.85
C ILE A 99 10.95 -14.53 0.62
N TYR A 100 9.77 -14.14 1.09
CA TYR A 100 9.35 -14.29 2.49
C TYR A 100 8.50 -15.55 2.73
N LEU A 101 7.85 -16.05 1.67
CA LEU A 101 6.88 -17.14 1.75
C LEU A 101 7.44 -18.48 1.25
N ALA A 102 8.30 -18.49 0.23
CA ALA A 102 8.74 -19.73 -0.42
C ALA A 102 9.80 -20.54 0.36
N GLY A 103 10.32 -20.02 1.48
CA GLY A 103 11.32 -20.71 2.31
C GLY A 103 12.68 -20.89 1.61
N ASP A 104 13.44 -21.92 2.00
CA ASP A 104 14.76 -22.22 1.41
C ASP A 104 14.61 -22.57 -0.09
N GLY A 105 15.35 -21.85 -0.95
CA GLY A 105 15.31 -22.04 -2.40
C GLY A 105 14.25 -21.20 -3.13
N ALA A 106 13.79 -20.10 -2.52
CA ALA A 106 12.85 -19.15 -3.11
C ALA A 106 13.25 -18.75 -4.55
N SER A 107 12.34 -19.02 -5.50
CA SER A 107 12.39 -18.48 -6.86
C SER A 107 11.50 -17.26 -6.92
N LEU A 108 12.01 -16.17 -7.50
CA LEU A 108 11.23 -14.95 -7.74
C LEU A 108 10.03 -15.21 -8.67
N TRP A 109 10.13 -16.17 -9.60
CA TRP A 109 8.98 -16.63 -10.37
C TRP A 109 8.52 -17.99 -9.82
N GLY A 110 7.99 -17.96 -8.61
CA GLY A 110 7.60 -19.15 -7.85
C GLY A 110 6.07 -19.37 -7.79
N PRO A 111 5.63 -20.39 -7.05
CA PRO A 111 4.20 -20.65 -6.80
C PRO A 111 3.48 -19.43 -6.21
N GLU A 112 4.13 -18.68 -5.33
CA GLU A 112 3.57 -17.47 -4.69
C GLU A 112 3.27 -16.39 -5.73
N THR A 113 4.21 -16.06 -6.60
CA THR A 113 4.04 -15.11 -7.71
C THR A 113 2.94 -15.53 -8.68
N ILE A 114 2.86 -16.82 -8.99
CA ILE A 114 1.80 -17.37 -9.85
C ILE A 114 0.43 -17.25 -9.16
N TRP A 115 0.37 -17.52 -7.85
CA TRP A 115 -0.86 -17.38 -7.08
C TRP A 115 -1.35 -15.93 -7.07
N VAL A 116 -0.47 -14.95 -6.78
CA VAL A 116 -0.82 -13.52 -6.82
C VAL A 116 -1.33 -13.12 -8.20
N LYS A 117 -0.64 -13.56 -9.26
CA LYS A 117 -1.08 -13.32 -10.63
C LYS A 117 -2.51 -13.83 -10.88
N GLN A 118 -2.77 -15.08 -10.51
CA GLN A 118 -4.07 -15.72 -10.72
C GLN A 118 -5.17 -15.06 -9.88
N PHE A 119 -4.86 -14.64 -8.66
CA PHE A 119 -5.80 -13.94 -7.78
C PHE A 119 -6.25 -12.62 -8.40
N ILE A 120 -5.29 -11.79 -8.83
CA ILE A 120 -5.55 -10.48 -9.46
C ILE A 120 -6.36 -10.64 -10.75
N GLU A 121 -6.01 -11.61 -11.61
CA GLU A 121 -6.75 -11.90 -12.83
C GLU A 121 -8.17 -12.43 -12.56
N ALA A 122 -8.34 -13.28 -11.54
CA ALA A 122 -9.65 -13.79 -11.13
C ALA A 122 -10.56 -12.69 -10.54
N ALA A 123 -9.97 -11.67 -9.92
CA ALA A 123 -10.68 -10.47 -9.47
C ALA A 123 -11.06 -9.52 -10.63
N GLY A 124 -10.63 -9.81 -11.86
CA GLY A 124 -10.99 -9.06 -13.06
C GLY A 124 -10.02 -7.92 -13.42
N PHE A 125 -8.81 -7.93 -12.86
CA PHE A 125 -7.80 -6.90 -13.12
C PHE A 125 -6.73 -7.41 -14.09
N GLU A 126 -6.26 -6.49 -14.93
CA GLU A 126 -5.20 -6.75 -15.90
C GLU A 126 -3.95 -5.93 -15.55
N TYR A 127 -2.79 -6.52 -15.76
CA TYR A 127 -1.52 -5.81 -15.68
C TYR A 127 -1.40 -4.85 -16.86
N LYS A 128 -0.90 -3.64 -16.61
CA LYS A 128 -0.59 -2.70 -17.69
C LYS A 128 0.48 -3.28 -18.61
N ALA A 129 0.38 -3.01 -19.91
CA ALA A 129 1.28 -3.58 -20.92
C ALA A 129 2.75 -3.17 -20.75
N ASP A 130 3.02 -2.08 -20.02
CA ASP A 130 4.34 -1.56 -19.68
C ASP A 130 4.79 -1.94 -18.25
N TYR A 131 4.14 -2.92 -17.62
CA TYR A 131 4.53 -3.40 -16.30
C TYR A 131 5.70 -4.41 -16.39
N PHE A 132 6.83 -4.06 -15.78
CA PHE A 132 8.07 -4.87 -15.87
C PHE A 132 8.42 -5.66 -14.62
N ASP A 133 7.72 -5.41 -13.51
CA ASP A 133 7.96 -6.08 -12.23
C ASP A 133 7.12 -7.35 -12.09
N LEU A 134 7.39 -8.10 -11.02
CA LEU A 134 6.70 -9.35 -10.73
C LEU A 134 5.35 -9.11 -10.04
N PRO A 135 4.34 -9.97 -10.31
CA PRO A 135 3.04 -9.92 -9.64
C PRO A 135 3.08 -9.79 -8.11
N ASP A 136 4.07 -10.41 -7.46
CA ASP A 136 4.21 -10.44 -6.00
C ASP A 136 5.11 -9.32 -5.44
N HIS A 137 5.44 -8.31 -6.25
CA HIS A 137 6.12 -7.12 -5.76
C HIS A 137 5.15 -6.31 -4.88
N ILE A 138 5.60 -5.79 -3.73
CA ILE A 138 4.73 -5.06 -2.78
C ILE A 138 3.94 -3.93 -3.44
N ALA A 139 4.56 -3.18 -4.35
CA ALA A 139 3.89 -2.09 -5.03
C ALA A 139 2.78 -2.57 -5.99
N VAL A 140 2.83 -3.80 -6.52
CA VAL A 140 1.72 -4.40 -7.29
C VAL A 140 0.57 -4.72 -6.37
N GLU A 141 0.87 -5.43 -5.27
CA GLU A 141 -0.13 -5.88 -4.33
C GLU A 141 -0.89 -4.66 -3.74
N LEU A 142 -0.16 -3.58 -3.43
CA LEU A 142 -0.75 -2.32 -2.99
C LEU A 142 -1.56 -1.62 -4.10
N GLU A 143 -1.12 -1.61 -5.36
CA GLU A 143 -1.92 -1.05 -6.48
C GLU A 143 -3.19 -1.84 -6.73
N PHE A 144 -3.12 -3.16 -6.64
CA PHE A 144 -4.31 -4.01 -6.76
C PHE A 144 -5.33 -3.65 -5.67
N MET A 145 -4.88 -3.52 -4.41
CA MET A 145 -5.75 -3.14 -3.31
C MET A 145 -6.29 -1.70 -3.45
N GLN A 146 -5.50 -0.77 -3.98
CA GLN A 146 -5.96 0.58 -4.32
C GLN A 146 -7.16 0.51 -5.28
N GLU A 147 -7.06 -0.27 -6.35
CA GLU A 147 -8.09 -0.36 -7.38
C GLU A 147 -9.35 -1.08 -6.87
N ILE A 148 -9.22 -2.14 -6.07
CA ILE A 148 -10.37 -2.82 -5.44
C ILE A 148 -11.11 -1.86 -4.51
N ALA A 149 -10.40 -1.16 -3.61
CA ALA A 149 -10.99 -0.23 -2.66
C ALA A 149 -11.66 0.98 -3.35
N ALA A 150 -11.09 1.47 -4.46
CA ALA A 150 -11.73 2.50 -5.29
C ALA A 150 -13.03 1.99 -5.91
N ASN A 151 -13.05 0.74 -6.39
CA ASN A 151 -14.25 0.12 -6.93
C ASN A 151 -15.30 -0.13 -5.84
N GLU A 152 -14.90 -0.46 -4.61
CA GLU A 152 -15.81 -0.59 -3.45
C GLU A 152 -16.48 0.75 -3.18
N ALA A 153 -15.69 1.82 -3.06
CA ALA A 153 -16.21 3.18 -2.85
C ALA A 153 -17.21 3.58 -3.94
N ALA A 154 -16.87 3.35 -5.22
CA ALA A 154 -17.74 3.67 -6.34
C ALA A 154 -19.02 2.81 -6.36
N ALA A 155 -18.97 1.56 -5.90
CA ALA A 155 -20.14 0.70 -5.75
C ALA A 155 -21.09 1.23 -4.65
N LEU A 156 -20.52 1.66 -3.51
CA LEU A 156 -21.26 2.26 -2.39
C LEU A 156 -21.94 3.58 -2.80
N GLU A 157 -21.24 4.44 -3.54
CA GLU A 157 -21.81 5.69 -4.10
C GLU A 157 -23.01 5.42 -5.04
N ARG A 158 -22.95 4.33 -5.80
CA ARG A 158 -24.05 3.87 -6.68
C ARG A 158 -25.14 3.08 -5.94
N GLN A 159 -25.01 2.89 -4.63
CA GLN A 159 -25.88 2.06 -3.80
C GLN A 159 -25.93 0.58 -4.24
N ASP A 160 -24.89 0.09 -4.92
CA ASP A 160 -24.73 -1.32 -5.28
C ASP A 160 -24.06 -2.09 -4.14
N LEU A 161 -24.83 -2.29 -3.06
CA LEU A 161 -24.32 -2.86 -1.82
C LEU A 161 -23.80 -4.29 -1.99
N GLN A 162 -24.42 -5.08 -2.87
CA GLN A 162 -24.00 -6.46 -3.12
C GLN A 162 -22.63 -6.50 -3.81
N HIS A 163 -22.38 -5.60 -4.76
CA HIS A 163 -21.08 -5.50 -5.40
C HIS A 163 -20.02 -4.99 -4.42
N ALA A 164 -20.33 -3.97 -3.62
CA ALA A 164 -19.45 -3.46 -2.57
C ALA A 164 -19.03 -4.57 -1.57
N GLU A 165 -19.99 -5.36 -1.07
CA GLU A 165 -19.69 -6.50 -0.18
C GLU A 165 -18.84 -7.58 -0.84
N THR A 166 -18.92 -7.72 -2.17
CA THR A 166 -18.08 -8.67 -2.91
C THR A 166 -16.65 -8.16 -2.99
N LEU A 167 -16.46 -6.86 -3.26
CA LEU A 167 -15.14 -6.23 -3.31
C LEU A 167 -14.47 -6.24 -1.93
N GLN A 168 -15.18 -5.87 -0.87
CA GLN A 168 -14.66 -5.91 0.50
C GLN A 168 -14.18 -7.31 0.90
N ARG A 169 -14.90 -8.37 0.49
CA ARG A 169 -14.46 -9.76 0.74
C ARG A 169 -13.19 -10.13 -0.02
N ILE A 170 -13.01 -9.60 -1.23
CA ILE A 170 -11.78 -9.80 -2.00
C ILE A 170 -10.61 -9.08 -1.31
N GLU A 171 -10.83 -7.86 -0.80
CA GLU A 171 -9.84 -7.13 0.03
C GLU A 171 -9.44 -7.95 1.26
N GLU A 172 -10.42 -8.39 2.05
CA GLU A 172 -10.20 -9.17 3.27
C GLU A 172 -9.47 -10.49 2.97
N GLU A 173 -9.89 -11.22 1.93
CA GLU A 173 -9.25 -12.48 1.53
C GLU A 173 -7.79 -12.26 1.13
N PHE A 174 -7.51 -11.27 0.28
CA PHE A 174 -6.15 -11.01 -0.18
C PHE A 174 -5.23 -10.58 0.98
N VAL A 175 -5.71 -9.69 1.85
CA VAL A 175 -4.93 -9.23 3.01
C VAL A 175 -4.65 -10.38 3.97
N THR A 176 -5.69 -11.09 4.41
CA THR A 176 -5.56 -12.11 5.47
C THR A 176 -4.84 -13.37 5.00
N THR A 177 -5.06 -13.78 3.74
CA THR A 177 -4.48 -15.02 3.21
C THR A 177 -3.11 -14.80 2.57
N HIS A 178 -2.73 -13.58 2.22
CA HIS A 178 -1.48 -13.28 1.53
C HIS A 178 -0.65 -12.16 2.18
N MET A 179 -1.08 -10.90 2.08
CA MET A 179 -0.25 -9.75 2.48
C MET A 179 0.19 -9.82 3.95
N ALA A 180 -0.72 -10.17 4.87
CA ALA A 180 -0.45 -10.26 6.30
C ALA A 180 0.61 -11.31 6.66
N LYS A 181 0.88 -12.30 5.78
CA LYS A 181 1.88 -13.34 6.02
C LYS A 181 3.31 -12.87 5.79
N TRP A 182 3.50 -11.80 5.01
CA TRP A 182 4.83 -11.40 4.55
C TRP A 182 5.16 -9.92 4.75
N VAL A 183 4.20 -9.02 4.55
CA VAL A 183 4.41 -7.57 4.63
C VAL A 183 4.99 -7.13 5.98
N PRO A 184 4.56 -7.64 7.15
CA PRO A 184 5.18 -7.28 8.43
C PRO A 184 6.67 -7.64 8.50
N LYS A 185 7.07 -8.79 7.93
CA LYS A 185 8.48 -9.21 7.91
C LYS A 185 9.31 -8.33 6.97
N PHE A 186 8.76 -8.00 5.80
CA PHE A 186 9.36 -7.06 4.85
C PHE A 186 9.56 -5.69 5.53
N CYS A 187 8.50 -5.13 6.11
CA CYS A 187 8.52 -3.82 6.76
C CYS A 187 9.56 -3.75 7.88
N ARG A 188 9.64 -4.77 8.74
CA ARG A 188 10.67 -4.84 9.79
C ARG A 188 12.09 -4.89 9.24
N GLN A 189 12.33 -5.55 8.10
CA GLN A 189 13.64 -5.51 7.46
C GLN A 189 13.98 -4.11 6.95
N VAL A 190 13.02 -3.42 6.33
CA VAL A 190 13.20 -2.02 5.90
C VAL A 190 13.47 -1.12 7.11
N GLN A 191 12.66 -1.19 8.17
CA GLN A 191 12.83 -0.39 9.38
C GLN A 191 14.23 -0.55 10.01
N ASN A 192 14.72 -1.80 10.09
CA ASN A 192 16.03 -2.12 10.66
C ASN A 192 17.21 -1.69 9.79
N ARG A 193 17.03 -1.62 8.46
CA ARG A 193 18.11 -1.30 7.53
C ARG A 193 18.08 0.14 7.04
N ALA A 194 16.96 0.85 7.18
CA ALA A 194 16.80 2.25 6.80
C ALA A 194 17.73 3.16 7.62
N GLU A 195 18.54 3.93 6.92
CA GLU A 195 19.46 4.93 7.44
C GLU A 195 18.77 6.30 7.52
N LEU A 196 17.87 6.65 6.59
CA LEU A 196 17.04 7.86 6.71
C LEU A 196 15.68 7.56 7.36
N PRO A 197 15.08 8.54 8.06
CA PRO A 197 13.76 8.39 8.67
C PRO A 197 12.65 8.01 7.69
N PHE A 198 12.74 8.46 6.43
CA PHE A 198 11.69 8.29 5.42
C PHE A 198 11.25 6.83 5.26
N TYR A 199 12.13 5.94 4.82
CA TYR A 199 11.76 4.54 4.59
C TYR A 199 11.43 3.79 5.88
N ARG A 200 12.00 4.20 7.01
CA ARG A 200 11.66 3.64 8.33
C ARG A 200 10.21 3.94 8.69
N VAL A 201 9.78 5.19 8.53
CA VAL A 201 8.42 5.63 8.82
C VAL A 201 7.43 5.05 7.83
N MET A 202 7.75 5.03 6.54
CA MET A 202 6.88 4.43 5.52
C MET A 202 6.66 2.93 5.75
N ALA A 203 7.71 2.20 6.14
CA ALA A 203 7.59 0.79 6.50
C ALA A 203 6.79 0.57 7.81
N CYS A 204 6.90 1.46 8.80
CA CYS A 204 6.05 1.41 9.99
C CYS A 204 4.57 1.62 9.62
N LEU A 205 4.28 2.67 8.84
CA LEU A 205 2.94 2.99 8.38
C LEU A 205 2.32 1.83 7.59
N THR A 206 3.12 1.16 6.74
CA THR A 206 2.68 0.01 5.95
C THR A 206 2.40 -1.21 6.83
N GLU A 207 3.25 -1.49 7.82
CA GLU A 207 3.03 -2.59 8.76
C GLU A 207 1.74 -2.37 9.57
N ASP A 208 1.56 -1.17 10.12
CA ASP A 208 0.39 -0.82 10.91
C ASP A 208 -0.89 -0.85 10.07
N PHE A 209 -0.84 -0.29 8.85
CA PHE A 209 -1.98 -0.27 7.94
C PHE A 209 -2.39 -1.68 7.53
N ILE A 210 -1.48 -2.51 7.01
CA ILE A 210 -1.83 -3.90 6.65
C ILE A 210 -2.29 -4.70 7.88
N GLY A 211 -1.78 -4.38 9.07
CA GLY A 211 -2.28 -4.92 10.33
C GLY A 211 -3.75 -4.56 10.59
N SER A 212 -4.15 -3.30 10.44
CA SER A 212 -5.55 -2.88 10.63
C SER A 212 -6.51 -3.47 9.61
N GLU A 213 -6.04 -3.70 8.38
CA GLU A 213 -6.83 -4.26 7.28
C GLU A 213 -7.20 -5.73 7.50
N THR A 214 -6.57 -6.43 8.45
CA THR A 214 -6.98 -7.79 8.84
C THR A 214 -8.31 -7.85 9.61
N ALA A 215 -8.88 -6.70 9.96
CA ALA A 215 -10.15 -6.55 10.69
C ALA A 215 -11.24 -5.84 9.88
N LEU A 216 -11.09 -5.80 8.55
CA LEU A 216 -12.02 -5.21 7.58
C LEU A 216 -13.45 -5.76 7.66
#